data_AF-A0A0L1JDF5-F1
#
_entry.id   AF-A0A0L1JDF5-F1
#
_cell.length_a   1.000
_cell.length_b   1.000
_cell.length_c   1.000
_cell.angle_alpha   90.00
_cell.angle_beta   90.00
_cell.angle_gamma   90.00
#
_symmetry.space_group_name_H-M   'P 1'
#
loop_
_entity.id
_entity.type
_entity.pdbx_description
1 polymer ?
#
loop_
_entity_poly.entity_id
_entity_poly.type
_entity_poly.pdbx_seq_one_letter_code
_entity_poly.pdbx_strand_id
1 'polypeptide(L)'
;MATATQQPENSGLQNISALLETITGCLTTAGSSLPKDKRDTPSEVSIEPPQDGISLLDTKSDLLLSYIHNLVFLVLFQLRGLSKDRDSDAEADQSLREDTVKKLAELRVYLDRGVRPLEGRLKYQIDKVVKAAEDAERAERTAAKTKATQAEDSGSDNESASEDSSDGEGDSAEGSDDDQEDIDEMAYRPNVSAFAKKVEPEARAEKSTKNAPSDGIYRPPKIMPTALPTTETRERRERGPRRSTVIDEFVNAEMSSAPMAEPSIGSTIVHGGRHTKSKKEREHEAERTTYEETNFIRLAKESKKDRAKRGGQAKGTYGGEEWRGLTEGADRISRLTRRAKGSGGALDRSRKRKHGDDGPRGDGAAVGQIFEKRRKKIEGWKR
;
A
#
# COMPACT_ATOMS: atom_id res chain seq x y z
N MET A 1 41.55 28.49 34.32
CA MET A 1 41.36 29.42 33.21
C MET A 1 40.72 28.66 32.06
N ALA A 2 39.43 28.88 31.81
CA ALA A 2 38.76 28.46 30.59
C ALA A 2 37.99 29.68 30.12
N THR A 3 38.47 30.29 29.04
CA THR A 3 37.98 31.54 28.47
C THR A 3 36.68 31.29 27.72
N ALA A 4 35.58 31.86 28.21
CA ALA A 4 34.32 31.94 27.47
C ALA A 4 34.50 32.92 26.29
N THR A 5 34.49 32.41 25.06
CA THR A 5 34.43 33.22 23.84
C THR A 5 32.99 33.63 23.58
N GLN A 6 32.64 34.88 23.94
CA GLN A 6 31.46 35.55 23.42
C GLN A 6 31.63 35.77 21.91
N GLN A 7 30.71 35.23 21.10
CA GLN A 7 30.58 35.62 19.70
C GLN A 7 29.75 36.91 19.58
N PRO A 8 30.07 37.81 18.63
CA PRO A 8 29.40 39.10 18.48
C PRO A 8 28.05 38.95 17.76
N GLU A 9 27.03 39.62 18.27
CA GLU A 9 25.61 39.53 17.85
C GLU A 9 25.29 40.19 16.49
N ASN A 10 26.32 40.58 15.70
CA ASN A 10 26.17 41.42 14.52
C ASN A 10 25.89 40.66 13.20
N SER A 11 25.97 39.31 13.19
CA SER A 11 25.71 38.51 11.99
C SER A 11 24.22 38.34 11.66
N GLY A 12 23.33 38.55 12.63
CA GLY A 12 21.88 38.39 12.43
C GLY A 12 21.27 39.40 11.46
N LEU A 13 21.72 40.66 11.50
CA LEU A 13 21.14 41.75 10.70
C LEU A 13 21.49 41.67 9.21
N GLN A 14 22.71 41.27 8.86
CA GLN A 14 23.15 41.09 7.47
C GLN A 14 22.41 39.91 6.79
N ASN A 15 22.09 38.88 7.56
CA ASN A 15 21.31 37.75 7.06
C ASN A 15 19.86 38.16 6.77
N ILE A 16 19.28 39.05 7.59
CA ILE A 16 17.92 39.54 7.40
C ILE A 16 17.84 40.45 6.17
N SER A 17 18.81 41.35 5.95
CA SER A 17 18.81 42.22 4.75
C SER A 17 18.93 41.41 3.47
N ALA A 18 19.81 40.40 3.44
CA ALA A 18 19.95 39.49 2.30
C ALA A 18 18.69 38.64 2.06
N LEU A 19 18.00 38.22 3.14
CA LEU A 19 16.72 37.52 3.05
C LEU A 19 15.60 38.43 2.53
N LEU A 20 15.55 39.70 2.94
CA LEU A 20 14.57 40.65 2.43
C LEU A 20 14.82 40.98 0.94
N GLU A 21 16.08 41.16 0.53
CA GLU A 21 16.43 41.34 -0.88
C GLU A 21 16.04 40.13 -1.73
N THR A 22 16.32 38.90 -1.26
CA THR A 22 15.89 37.68 -1.96
C THR A 22 14.37 37.56 -2.01
N ILE A 23 13.64 37.86 -0.93
CA ILE A 23 12.16 37.87 -0.94
C ILE A 23 11.62 38.90 -1.95
N THR A 24 12.18 40.12 -1.99
CA THR A 24 11.75 41.14 -2.95
C THR A 24 12.06 40.75 -4.39
N GLY A 25 13.22 40.13 -4.65
CA GLY A 25 13.57 39.57 -5.96
C GLY A 25 12.65 38.42 -6.38
N CYS A 26 12.23 37.56 -5.46
CA CYS A 26 11.25 36.53 -5.73
C CYS A 26 9.87 37.12 -6.05
N LEU A 27 9.44 38.16 -5.34
CA LEU A 27 8.14 38.82 -5.57
C LEU A 27 8.08 39.55 -6.91
N THR A 28 9.15 40.25 -7.31
CA THR A 28 9.21 40.94 -8.61
C THR A 28 9.26 39.94 -9.77
N THR A 29 10.00 38.84 -9.61
CA THR A 29 10.04 37.75 -10.60
C THR A 29 8.68 37.06 -10.72
N ALA A 30 8.00 36.79 -9.59
CA ALA A 30 6.68 36.19 -9.58
C ALA A 30 5.61 37.06 -10.27
N GLY A 31 5.71 38.39 -10.16
CA GLY A 31 4.81 39.32 -10.85
C GLY A 31 4.83 39.19 -12.37
N SER A 32 5.98 38.84 -12.97
CA SER A 32 6.11 38.60 -14.41
C SER A 32 5.56 37.25 -14.89
N SER A 33 5.35 36.31 -13.95
CA SER A 33 4.86 34.96 -14.21
C SER A 33 3.35 34.83 -13.99
N LEU A 34 2.66 35.92 -13.63
CA LEU A 34 1.23 35.90 -13.37
C LEU A 34 0.46 35.76 -14.70
N PRO A 35 -0.56 34.89 -14.76
CA PRO A 35 -1.37 34.70 -15.96
C PRO A 35 -2.05 36.00 -16.41
N LYS A 36 -2.17 36.19 -17.73
CA LYS A 36 -2.90 37.32 -18.32
C LYS A 36 -4.42 37.07 -18.24
N ASP A 37 -5.20 38.14 -18.26
CA ASP A 37 -6.66 38.09 -18.11
C ASP A 37 -7.37 37.38 -19.29
N LYS A 38 -6.79 37.40 -20.49
CA LYS A 38 -7.32 36.72 -21.69
C LYS A 38 -6.22 35.94 -22.41
N ARG A 39 -6.55 34.75 -22.91
CA ARG A 39 -5.66 33.95 -23.79
C ARG A 39 -5.72 34.51 -25.21
N ASP A 40 -4.58 34.95 -25.73
CA ASP A 40 -4.43 35.26 -27.17
C ASP A 40 -3.83 34.07 -27.94
N THR A 41 -3.18 33.13 -27.24
CA THR A 41 -2.59 31.90 -27.80
C THR A 41 -2.87 30.68 -26.92
N PRO A 42 -2.96 29.45 -27.48
CA PRO A 42 -3.29 28.24 -26.71
C PRO A 42 -2.20 27.83 -25.68
N SER A 43 -1.01 28.43 -25.76
CA SER A 43 0.09 28.25 -24.82
C SER A 43 0.08 29.23 -23.64
N GLU A 44 -0.81 30.23 -23.62
CA GLU A 44 -0.90 31.20 -22.53
C GLU A 44 -1.82 30.72 -21.40
N VAL A 45 -1.34 30.83 -20.16
CA VAL A 45 -2.11 30.53 -18.95
C VAL A 45 -3.04 31.71 -18.67
N SER A 46 -4.35 31.48 -18.71
CA SER A 46 -5.38 32.45 -18.30
C SER A 46 -5.79 32.18 -16.85
N ILE A 47 -6.31 33.20 -16.19
CA ILE A 47 -6.93 33.11 -14.85
C ILE A 47 -8.25 32.33 -14.91
N GLU A 48 -8.99 32.39 -16.03
CA GLU A 48 -10.23 31.62 -16.18
C GLU A 48 -9.95 30.14 -16.49
N PRO A 49 -10.62 29.21 -15.79
CA PRO A 49 -10.46 27.80 -16.03
C PRO A 49 -10.96 27.42 -17.44
N PRO A 50 -10.22 26.59 -18.19
CA PRO A 50 -10.66 26.12 -19.50
C PRO A 50 -11.94 25.28 -19.35
N GLN A 51 -12.92 25.49 -20.23
CA GLN A 51 -14.22 24.80 -20.20
C GLN A 51 -14.09 23.27 -20.30
N ASP A 52 -13.04 22.77 -20.97
CA ASP A 52 -12.80 21.33 -21.18
C ASP A 52 -11.59 20.79 -20.38
N GLY A 53 -11.22 21.44 -19.26
CA GLY A 53 -10.09 21.03 -18.43
C GLY A 53 -10.40 19.91 -17.43
N ILE A 54 -9.36 19.15 -17.02
CA ILE A 54 -9.47 18.24 -15.87
C ILE A 54 -9.59 19.09 -14.60
N SER A 55 -10.82 19.21 -14.09
CA SER A 55 -11.16 20.03 -12.91
C SER A 55 -10.28 19.75 -11.67
N LEU A 56 -9.77 18.53 -11.49
CA LEU A 56 -8.86 18.21 -10.39
C LEU A 56 -7.57 19.04 -10.41
N LEU A 57 -6.99 19.28 -11.59
CA LEU A 57 -5.72 20.00 -11.71
C LEU A 57 -5.88 21.47 -11.31
N ASP A 58 -7.03 22.05 -11.61
CA ASP A 58 -7.38 23.43 -11.25
C ASP A 58 -7.58 23.58 -9.74
N THR A 59 -8.35 22.66 -9.14
CA THR A 59 -8.50 22.64 -7.67
C THR A 59 -7.16 22.42 -6.95
N LYS A 60 -6.22 21.68 -7.57
CA LYS A 60 -4.88 21.51 -7.01
C LYS A 60 -4.08 22.82 -7.05
N SER A 61 -4.13 23.58 -8.14
CA SER A 61 -3.49 24.90 -8.20
C SER A 61 -4.08 25.85 -7.16
N ASP A 62 -5.40 25.85 -6.98
CA ASP A 62 -6.07 26.68 -5.97
C ASP A 62 -5.66 26.30 -4.54
N LEU A 63 -5.59 25.00 -4.25
CA LEU A 63 -5.14 24.50 -2.94
C LEU A 63 -3.68 24.86 -2.68
N LEU A 64 -2.81 24.74 -3.68
CA LEU A 64 -1.40 25.12 -3.58
C LEU A 64 -1.23 26.64 -3.41
N LEU A 65 -2.03 27.44 -4.12
CA LEU A 65 -2.03 28.90 -3.99
C LEU A 65 -2.49 29.32 -2.59
N SER A 66 -3.59 28.73 -2.10
CA SER A 66 -4.08 28.94 -0.73
C SER A 66 -3.05 28.52 0.32
N TYR A 67 -2.31 27.43 0.08
CA TYR A 67 -1.22 26.98 0.95
C TYR A 67 -0.07 27.99 1.01
N ILE A 68 0.37 28.50 -0.15
CA ILE A 68 1.42 29.52 -0.23
C ILE A 68 0.96 30.81 0.45
N HIS A 69 -0.29 31.24 0.26
CA HIS A 69 -0.84 32.43 0.90
C HIS A 69 -0.80 32.35 2.43
N ASN A 70 -1.23 31.21 3.00
CA ASN A 70 -1.17 30.99 4.44
C ASN A 70 0.27 30.86 4.98
N LEU A 71 1.21 30.37 4.16
CA LEU A 71 2.64 30.33 4.50
C LEU A 71 3.22 31.74 4.57
N VAL A 72 2.89 32.60 3.60
CA VAL A 72 3.29 34.02 3.62
C VAL A 72 2.72 34.73 4.86
N PHE A 73 1.47 34.46 5.25
CA PHE A 73 0.94 35.01 6.52
C PHE A 73 1.72 34.55 7.74
N LEU A 74 2.18 33.30 7.79
CA LEU A 74 3.03 32.81 8.88
C LEU A 74 4.36 33.57 8.92
N VAL A 75 4.98 33.82 7.76
CA VAL A 75 6.20 34.63 7.66
C VAL A 75 5.94 36.07 8.15
N LEU A 76 4.82 36.67 7.76
CA LEU A 76 4.43 38.01 8.22
C LEU A 76 4.23 38.06 9.75
N PHE A 77 3.59 37.04 10.35
CA PHE A 77 3.44 36.95 11.80
C PHE A 77 4.79 36.79 12.52
N GLN A 78 5.73 36.04 11.94
CA GLN A 78 7.09 35.92 12.48
C GLN A 78 7.85 37.25 12.42
N LEU A 79 7.75 37.98 11.29
CA LEU A 79 8.39 39.28 11.13
C LEU A 79 7.78 40.34 12.07
N ARG A 80 6.45 40.36 12.22
CA ARG A 80 5.74 41.24 13.18
C ARG A 80 6.06 40.89 14.63
N GLY A 81 6.26 39.60 14.95
CA GLY A 81 6.70 39.16 16.27
C GLY A 81 8.14 39.50 16.63
N LEU A 82 8.99 39.77 15.64
CA LEU A 82 10.35 40.27 15.83
C LEU A 82 10.40 41.80 15.96
N SER A 83 9.37 42.52 15.50
CA SER A 83 9.25 43.97 15.71
C SER A 83 8.95 44.27 17.18
N LYS A 84 9.73 45.16 17.78
CA LYS A 84 9.85 45.38 19.23
C LYS A 84 8.71 46.19 19.86
N ASP A 85 7.61 46.39 19.13
CA ASP A 85 6.50 47.26 19.52
C ASP A 85 5.30 46.38 19.89
N ARG A 86 5.19 46.00 21.18
CA ARG A 86 4.15 45.08 21.65
C ARG A 86 3.68 45.49 23.04
N ASP A 87 2.50 46.09 23.14
CA ASP A 87 1.76 46.15 24.41
C ASP A 87 0.22 46.06 24.30
N SER A 88 -0.42 46.07 23.11
CA SER A 88 -1.90 46.02 23.01
C SER A 88 -2.52 44.82 22.27
N ASP A 89 -1.88 44.27 21.23
CA ASP A 89 -2.55 43.33 20.29
C ASP A 89 -1.99 41.89 20.31
N ALA A 90 -1.16 41.55 21.31
CA ALA A 90 -0.42 40.29 21.32
C ALA A 90 -1.32 39.03 21.37
N GLU A 91 -2.46 39.08 22.06
CA GLU A 91 -3.39 37.93 22.15
C GLU A 91 -4.14 37.67 20.83
N ALA A 92 -4.56 38.72 20.12
CA ALA A 92 -5.23 38.60 18.83
C ALA A 92 -4.27 38.04 17.77
N ASP A 93 -3.04 38.56 17.71
CA ASP A 93 -2.00 38.07 16.80
C ASP A 93 -1.63 36.59 17.07
N GLN A 94 -1.70 36.15 18.33
CA GLN A 94 -1.46 34.76 18.71
C GLN A 94 -2.60 33.84 18.20
N SER A 95 -3.85 34.25 18.37
CA SER A 95 -5.01 33.47 17.89
C SER A 95 -5.03 33.32 16.36
N LEU A 96 -4.71 34.39 15.63
CA LEU A 96 -4.62 34.37 14.16
C LEU A 96 -3.47 33.48 13.67
N ARG A 97 -2.35 33.46 14.40
CA ARG A 97 -1.25 32.54 14.12
C ARG A 97 -1.66 31.08 14.32
N GLU A 98 -2.40 30.78 15.39
CA GLU A 98 -2.90 29.42 15.62
C GLU A 98 -3.90 28.99 14.52
N ASP A 99 -4.79 29.87 14.11
CA ASP A 99 -5.77 29.57 13.06
C ASP A 99 -5.13 29.42 11.66
N THR A 100 -4.08 30.19 11.35
CA THR A 100 -3.30 29.99 10.12
C THR A 100 -2.55 28.66 10.12
N VAL A 101 -2.01 28.23 11.26
CA VAL A 101 -1.37 26.91 11.41
C VAL A 101 -2.40 25.78 11.25
N LYS A 102 -3.60 25.91 11.81
CA LYS A 102 -4.70 24.94 11.61
C LYS A 102 -5.08 24.83 10.14
N LYS A 103 -5.31 25.96 9.46
CA LYS A 103 -5.61 26.00 8.02
C LYS A 103 -4.49 25.39 7.16
N LEU A 104 -3.23 25.62 7.51
CA LEU A 104 -2.08 24.98 6.83
C LEU A 104 -2.08 23.46 7.01
N ALA A 105 -2.40 22.98 8.21
CA ALA A 105 -2.53 21.54 8.48
C ALA A 105 -3.69 20.93 7.68
N GLU A 106 -4.84 21.60 7.61
CA GLU A 106 -5.99 21.19 6.80
C GLU A 106 -5.64 21.13 5.31
N LEU A 107 -5.05 22.18 4.74
CA LEU A 107 -4.61 22.22 3.35
C LEU A 107 -3.61 21.11 3.02
N ARG A 108 -2.70 20.78 3.95
CA ARG A 108 -1.77 19.67 3.79
C ARG A 108 -2.49 18.32 3.76
N VAL A 109 -3.49 18.12 4.62
CA VAL A 109 -4.33 16.90 4.59
C VAL A 109 -5.09 16.79 3.27
N TYR A 110 -5.64 17.89 2.74
CA TYR A 110 -6.31 17.89 1.44
C TYR A 110 -5.35 17.52 0.29
N LEU A 111 -4.12 18.04 0.29
CA LEU A 111 -3.11 17.66 -0.71
C LEU A 111 -2.70 16.20 -0.61
N ASP A 112 -2.37 15.73 0.60
CA ASP A 112 -1.80 14.38 0.79
C ASP A 112 -2.85 13.27 0.71
N ARG A 113 -4.04 13.50 1.29
CA ARG A 113 -5.11 12.49 1.39
C ARG A 113 -6.18 12.63 0.31
N GLY A 114 -6.42 13.84 -0.20
CA GLY A 114 -7.42 14.13 -1.21
C GLY A 114 -6.85 14.09 -2.63
N VAL A 115 -5.92 15.00 -2.92
CA VAL A 115 -5.40 15.21 -4.29
C VAL A 115 -4.53 14.03 -4.74
N ARG A 116 -3.52 13.59 -3.96
CA ARG A 116 -2.59 12.53 -4.40
C ARG A 116 -3.26 11.22 -4.82
N PRO A 117 -4.26 10.66 -4.11
CA PRO A 117 -4.91 9.43 -4.55
C PRO A 117 -5.74 9.62 -5.82
N LEU A 118 -6.35 10.80 -6.00
CA LEU A 118 -7.12 11.12 -7.20
C LEU A 118 -6.21 11.29 -8.42
N GLU A 119 -5.05 11.92 -8.24
CA GLU A 119 -4.00 11.95 -9.28
C GLU A 119 -3.53 10.55 -9.66
N GLY A 120 -3.36 9.66 -8.68
CA GLY A 120 -3.02 8.27 -8.96
C GLY A 120 -4.05 7.54 -9.83
N ARG A 121 -5.35 7.84 -9.65
CA ARG A 121 -6.44 7.29 -10.47
C ARG A 121 -6.52 7.93 -11.86
N LEU A 122 -6.30 9.23 -11.94
CA LEU A 122 -6.33 10.00 -13.20
C LEU A 122 -5.01 9.94 -13.96
N LYS A 123 -3.95 9.35 -13.38
CA LYS A 123 -2.60 9.31 -13.97
C LYS A 123 -2.62 8.84 -15.43
N TYR A 124 -3.34 7.77 -15.72
CA TYR A 124 -3.43 7.27 -17.09
C TYR A 124 -4.11 8.26 -18.05
N GLN A 125 -5.15 8.95 -17.60
CA GLN A 125 -5.84 9.96 -18.42
C GLN A 125 -4.95 11.19 -18.64
N ILE A 126 -4.24 11.62 -17.60
CA ILE A 126 -3.25 12.70 -17.69
C ILE A 126 -2.13 12.30 -18.66
N ASP A 127 -1.52 11.13 -18.48
CA ASP A 127 -0.44 10.62 -19.33
C ASP A 127 -0.90 10.47 -20.79
N LYS A 128 -2.16 10.06 -21.02
CA LYS A 128 -2.75 9.97 -22.37
C LYS A 128 -2.88 11.34 -23.03
N VAL A 129 -3.38 12.35 -22.31
CA VAL A 129 -3.53 13.72 -22.82
C VAL A 129 -2.16 14.36 -23.05
N VAL A 130 -1.21 14.17 -22.14
CA VAL A 130 0.17 14.65 -22.29
C VAL A 130 0.82 14.02 -23.52
N LYS A 131 0.69 12.70 -23.69
CA LYS A 131 1.24 12.02 -24.87
C LYS A 131 0.61 12.52 -26.17
N ALA A 132 -0.71 12.72 -26.20
CA ALA A 132 -1.39 13.28 -27.36
C ALA A 132 -0.92 14.71 -27.67
N ALA A 133 -0.70 15.54 -26.66
CA ALA A 133 -0.16 16.90 -26.83
C ALA A 133 1.29 16.88 -27.35
N GLU A 134 2.15 16.01 -26.81
CA GLU A 134 3.52 15.85 -27.31
C GLU A 134 3.57 15.33 -28.75
N ASP A 135 2.69 14.40 -29.11
CA ASP A 135 2.60 13.86 -30.45
C ASP A 135 2.07 14.90 -31.44
N ALA A 136 1.14 15.76 -31.03
CA ALA A 136 0.72 16.94 -31.79
C ALA A 136 1.86 17.95 -31.99
N GLU A 137 2.62 18.27 -30.94
CA GLU A 137 3.78 19.17 -31.04
C GLU A 137 4.89 18.57 -31.93
N ARG A 138 5.12 17.26 -31.86
CA ARG A 138 6.05 16.57 -32.77
C ARG A 138 5.56 16.62 -34.22
N ALA A 139 4.26 16.39 -34.45
CA ALA A 139 3.66 16.48 -35.78
C ALA A 139 3.76 17.90 -36.36
N GLU A 140 3.56 18.93 -35.54
CA GLU A 140 3.75 20.33 -35.95
C GLU A 140 5.23 20.63 -36.27
N ARG A 141 6.17 20.10 -35.47
CA ARG A 141 7.60 20.25 -35.72
C ARG A 141 8.07 19.50 -36.96
N THR A 142 7.55 18.31 -37.23
CA THR A 142 7.87 17.56 -38.46
C THR A 142 7.19 18.17 -39.68
N ALA A 143 5.97 18.70 -39.54
CA ALA A 143 5.30 19.48 -40.58
C ALA A 143 6.04 20.81 -40.89
N ALA A 144 6.60 21.46 -39.87
CA ALA A 144 7.43 22.65 -40.05
C ALA A 144 8.78 22.32 -40.73
N LYS A 145 9.41 21.19 -40.38
CA LYS A 145 10.65 20.72 -41.02
C LYS A 145 10.44 20.28 -42.47
N THR A 146 9.35 19.56 -42.76
CA THR A 146 9.01 19.13 -44.13
C THR A 146 8.66 20.31 -45.03
N LYS A 147 8.00 21.36 -44.49
CA LYS A 147 7.81 22.64 -45.20
C LYS A 147 9.11 23.40 -45.43
N ALA A 148 10.07 23.35 -44.49
CA ALA A 148 11.39 23.97 -44.68
C ALA A 148 12.22 23.22 -45.73
N THR A 149 12.21 21.88 -45.75
CA THR A 149 12.92 21.09 -46.77
C THR A 149 12.27 21.18 -48.15
N GLN A 150 10.93 21.29 -48.24
CA GLN A 150 10.25 21.54 -49.52
C GLN A 150 10.50 22.95 -50.07
N ALA A 151 10.78 23.94 -49.22
CA ALA A 151 11.19 25.27 -49.66
C ALA A 151 12.63 25.28 -50.21
N GLU A 152 13.53 24.44 -49.69
CA GLU A 152 14.90 24.29 -50.16
C GLU A 152 15.04 23.38 -51.40
N ASP A 153 14.09 22.47 -51.64
CA ASP A 153 14.08 21.54 -52.79
C ASP A 153 13.40 22.11 -54.06
N SER A 154 12.82 23.30 -54.01
CA SER A 154 12.22 23.97 -55.17
C SER A 154 13.25 24.58 -56.16
N GLY A 155 14.51 24.14 -56.10
CA GLY A 155 15.63 24.74 -56.82
C GLY A 155 16.61 23.80 -57.52
N SER A 156 16.29 22.52 -57.73
CA SER A 156 17.18 21.65 -58.54
C SER A 156 16.46 20.42 -59.11
N ASP A 157 16.03 20.52 -60.38
CA ASP A 157 15.68 19.35 -61.22
C ASP A 157 16.87 18.37 -61.32
N ASN A 158 16.73 17.13 -60.81
CA ASN A 158 17.26 15.96 -61.51
C ASN A 158 16.67 14.62 -61.03
N GLU A 159 16.40 13.77 -62.02
CA GLU A 159 15.88 12.41 -62.00
C GLU A 159 16.76 11.42 -61.21
N SER A 160 16.18 10.62 -60.29
CA SER A 160 16.52 9.20 -60.12
C SER A 160 15.65 8.46 -59.08
N ALA A 161 15.21 7.28 -59.51
CA ALA A 161 14.38 6.32 -58.81
C ALA A 161 15.10 5.54 -57.71
N SER A 162 14.39 5.17 -56.64
CA SER A 162 14.15 3.77 -56.20
C SER A 162 13.55 3.69 -54.78
N GLU A 163 12.38 3.04 -54.74
CA GLU A 163 11.66 2.34 -53.66
C GLU A 163 11.99 2.58 -52.16
N ASP A 164 11.02 3.14 -51.42
CA ASP A 164 10.81 2.90 -49.98
C ASP A 164 9.31 2.65 -49.71
N SER A 165 8.95 1.39 -49.49
CA SER A 165 7.57 0.99 -49.14
C SER A 165 7.35 1.14 -47.64
N SER A 166 6.79 2.29 -47.26
CA SER A 166 6.20 2.54 -45.95
C SER A 166 4.78 1.97 -45.89
N ASP A 167 4.64 0.76 -45.33
CA ASP A 167 3.34 0.15 -44.99
C ASP A 167 2.77 0.80 -43.72
N GLY A 168 1.84 1.73 -43.93
CA GLY A 168 1.11 2.47 -42.89
C GLY A 168 -0.38 2.14 -42.95
N GLU A 169 -0.77 1.02 -42.36
CA GLU A 169 -2.18 0.63 -42.21
C GLU A 169 -2.74 1.25 -40.92
N GLY A 170 -3.47 2.35 -41.09
CA GLY A 170 -4.45 2.82 -40.12
C GLY A 170 -5.82 2.31 -40.51
N ASP A 171 -6.43 1.48 -39.67
CA ASP A 171 -7.85 1.17 -39.76
C ASP A 171 -8.54 1.49 -38.43
N SER A 172 -9.67 2.17 -38.55
CA SER A 172 -10.58 2.57 -37.49
C SER A 172 -11.99 2.35 -38.00
N ALA A 173 -12.72 1.39 -37.44
CA ALA A 173 -14.07 1.58 -36.89
C ALA A 173 -14.76 0.24 -36.56
N GLU A 174 -15.35 0.22 -35.37
CA GLU A 174 -16.67 -0.36 -35.01
C GLU A 174 -16.91 -1.88 -35.10
N GLY A 175 -17.39 -2.41 -33.98
CA GLY A 175 -17.80 -3.80 -33.82
C GLY A 175 -18.22 -4.10 -32.37
N SER A 176 -19.32 -3.50 -31.94
CA SER A 176 -20.15 -3.99 -30.83
C SER A 176 -20.67 -5.39 -31.18
N ASP A 177 -20.38 -6.40 -30.36
CA ASP A 177 -21.42 -7.26 -29.80
C ASP A 177 -20.90 -8.19 -28.70
N ASP A 178 -21.83 -8.47 -27.80
CA ASP A 178 -21.79 -9.39 -26.67
C ASP A 178 -21.14 -10.74 -26.98
N ASP A 179 -20.45 -11.33 -26.00
CA ASP A 179 -20.50 -12.78 -25.81
C ASP A 179 -20.30 -13.16 -24.35
N GLN A 180 -21.35 -13.81 -23.86
CA GLN A 180 -21.55 -14.34 -22.53
C GLN A 180 -20.57 -15.47 -22.25
N GLU A 181 -20.22 -15.61 -20.98
CA GLU A 181 -19.45 -16.74 -20.47
C GLU A 181 -20.24 -18.04 -20.67
N ASP A 182 -19.82 -18.88 -21.61
CA ASP A 182 -20.22 -20.28 -21.71
C ASP A 182 -19.73 -21.05 -20.47
N ILE A 183 -20.52 -20.97 -19.40
CA ILE A 183 -20.43 -21.82 -18.22
C ILE A 183 -21.03 -23.17 -18.62
N ASP A 184 -20.21 -24.22 -18.63
CA ASP A 184 -20.61 -25.60 -18.94
C ASP A 184 -21.70 -26.10 -17.95
N GLU A 185 -22.95 -25.95 -18.38
CA GLU A 185 -24.20 -26.26 -17.64
C GLU A 185 -24.39 -27.77 -17.36
N MET A 186 -23.42 -28.62 -17.74
CA MET A 186 -23.42 -30.08 -17.49
C MET A 186 -22.42 -30.55 -16.42
N ALA A 187 -21.66 -29.63 -15.81
CA ALA A 187 -20.74 -29.94 -14.70
C ALA A 187 -21.43 -30.06 -13.33
N TYR A 188 -22.71 -29.70 -13.22
CA TYR A 188 -23.49 -29.72 -11.98
C TYR A 188 -24.41 -30.95 -11.87
N ARG A 189 -23.85 -32.16 -12.02
CA ARG A 189 -24.57 -33.42 -11.71
C ARG A 189 -24.02 -34.03 -10.41
N PRO A 190 -24.86 -34.35 -9.42
CA PRO A 190 -24.40 -35.00 -8.20
C PRO A 190 -23.90 -36.42 -8.47
N ASN A 191 -22.70 -36.74 -7.97
CA ASN A 191 -22.09 -38.08 -8.07
C ASN A 191 -22.85 -39.10 -7.20
N VAL A 192 -23.77 -39.85 -7.80
CA VAL A 192 -24.55 -40.94 -7.16
C VAL A 192 -23.70 -42.14 -6.74
N SER A 193 -22.46 -42.25 -7.23
CA SER A 193 -21.51 -43.31 -6.86
C SER A 193 -20.90 -43.16 -5.46
N ALA A 194 -21.03 -41.98 -4.83
CA ALA A 194 -20.61 -41.75 -3.44
C ALA A 194 -21.60 -42.33 -2.40
N PHE A 195 -22.84 -42.63 -2.81
CA PHE A 195 -23.86 -43.23 -1.93
C PHE A 195 -23.76 -44.75 -1.80
N ALA A 196 -23.01 -45.42 -2.68
CA ALA A 196 -22.87 -46.88 -2.69
C ALA A 196 -21.71 -47.40 -1.81
N LYS A 197 -21.36 -46.69 -0.72
CA LYS A 197 -20.33 -47.16 0.21
C LYS A 197 -20.92 -48.27 1.09
N LYS A 198 -20.61 -49.51 0.74
CA LYS A 198 -20.97 -50.74 1.47
C LYS A 198 -20.48 -50.65 2.91
N VAL A 199 -21.39 -50.80 3.86
CA VAL A 199 -21.13 -50.84 5.30
C VAL A 199 -20.82 -52.28 5.70
N GLU A 200 -19.54 -52.57 5.92
CA GLU A 200 -19.08 -53.74 6.67
C GLU A 200 -18.79 -53.29 8.12
N PRO A 201 -19.30 -53.97 9.16
CA PRO A 201 -19.04 -53.57 10.54
C PRO A 201 -17.66 -54.09 11.01
N GLU A 202 -16.73 -53.18 11.27
CA GLU A 202 -15.51 -53.48 12.02
C GLU A 202 -15.83 -53.71 13.51
N ALA A 203 -15.53 -54.92 14.00
CA ALA A 203 -15.61 -55.27 15.41
C ALA A 203 -14.57 -54.50 16.25
N ARG A 204 -15.03 -53.70 17.21
CA ARG A 204 -14.18 -53.08 18.24
C ARG A 204 -14.01 -54.03 19.42
N ALA A 205 -12.76 -54.38 19.71
CA ALA A 205 -12.36 -55.06 20.93
C ALA A 205 -12.44 -54.12 22.15
N GLU A 206 -13.18 -54.52 23.18
CA GLU A 206 -13.19 -53.87 24.49
C GLU A 206 -11.99 -54.33 25.33
N LYS A 207 -11.19 -53.37 25.84
CA LYS A 207 -10.22 -53.62 26.92
C LYS A 207 -10.81 -53.16 28.25
N SER A 208 -11.23 -54.13 29.05
CA SER A 208 -11.56 -53.98 30.46
C SER A 208 -10.30 -53.79 31.32
N THR A 209 -10.22 -52.72 32.11
CA THR A 209 -9.23 -52.59 33.20
C THR A 209 -9.88 -52.88 34.54
N LYS A 210 -9.26 -53.81 35.29
CA LYS A 210 -9.74 -54.42 36.53
C LYS A 210 -9.48 -53.55 37.80
N ASN A 211 -10.31 -53.80 38.80
CA ASN A 211 -10.11 -53.75 40.27
C ASN A 211 -10.21 -52.41 41.04
N ALA A 212 -11.29 -52.26 41.81
CA ALA A 212 -11.32 -51.61 43.13
C ALA A 212 -12.26 -52.42 44.06
N PRO A 213 -11.97 -52.54 45.37
CA PRO A 213 -12.79 -53.30 46.30
C PRO A 213 -14.17 -52.66 46.48
N SER A 214 -15.20 -53.51 46.64
CA SER A 214 -16.60 -53.13 46.81
C SER A 214 -16.84 -52.50 48.18
N ASP A 215 -16.49 -51.23 48.31
CA ASP A 215 -17.03 -50.38 49.36
C ASP A 215 -18.50 -50.16 48.97
N GLY A 216 -19.47 -50.64 49.77
CA GLY A 216 -20.92 -50.66 49.48
C GLY A 216 -21.58 -49.27 49.35
N ILE A 217 -20.78 -48.26 49.07
CA ILE A 217 -21.10 -46.86 48.94
C ILE A 217 -21.28 -46.59 47.44
N TYR A 218 -22.53 -46.36 47.04
CA TYR A 218 -22.85 -45.98 45.67
C TYR A 218 -22.10 -44.71 45.28
N ARG A 219 -21.12 -44.86 44.40
CA ARG A 219 -20.40 -43.74 43.78
C ARG A 219 -21.02 -43.50 42.40
N PRO A 220 -21.68 -42.33 42.18
CA PRO A 220 -22.23 -42.04 40.88
C PRO A 220 -21.13 -42.04 39.81
N PRO A 221 -21.41 -42.58 38.61
CA PRO A 221 -20.43 -42.68 37.55
C PRO A 221 -19.94 -41.29 37.14
N LYS A 222 -18.62 -41.11 37.08
CA LYS A 222 -18.01 -39.89 36.53
C LYS A 222 -18.08 -39.97 35.01
N ILE A 223 -19.14 -39.43 34.42
CA ILE A 223 -19.30 -39.35 32.97
C ILE A 223 -18.31 -38.30 32.46
N MET A 224 -17.31 -38.73 31.68
CA MET A 224 -16.50 -37.77 30.91
C MET A 224 -17.40 -37.15 29.84
N PRO A 225 -17.29 -35.84 29.57
CA PRO A 225 -18.07 -35.21 28.53
C PRO A 225 -17.80 -35.92 27.20
N THR A 226 -18.80 -36.66 26.73
CA THR A 226 -18.77 -37.36 25.45
C THR A 226 -19.40 -36.41 24.45
N ALA A 227 -18.63 -35.95 23.47
CA ALA A 227 -19.16 -35.06 22.44
C ALA A 227 -20.30 -35.78 21.70
N LEU A 228 -21.42 -35.08 21.49
CA LEU A 228 -22.51 -35.60 20.68
C LEU A 228 -21.99 -35.87 19.25
N PRO A 229 -22.45 -36.94 18.57
CA PRO A 229 -22.15 -37.16 17.17
C PRO A 229 -22.81 -36.05 16.35
N THR A 230 -22.08 -34.98 16.05
CA THR A 230 -22.50 -33.94 15.10
C THR A 230 -22.34 -34.51 13.68
N THR A 231 -23.31 -34.26 12.80
CA THR A 231 -23.29 -34.67 11.38
C THR A 231 -22.19 -33.97 10.57
N GLU A 232 -21.56 -32.96 11.15
CA GLU A 232 -20.34 -32.36 10.60
C GLU A 232 -19.13 -33.18 11.06
N THR A 233 -18.46 -33.81 10.10
CA THR A 233 -17.12 -34.32 10.30
C THR A 233 -16.27 -33.13 10.72
N ARG A 234 -15.98 -33.00 12.02
CA ARG A 234 -15.07 -31.98 12.52
C ARG A 234 -13.70 -32.31 11.95
N GLU A 235 -13.41 -31.80 10.75
CA GLU A 235 -12.09 -31.90 10.14
C GLU A 235 -11.11 -31.41 11.19
N ARG A 236 -10.22 -32.30 11.60
CA ARG A 236 -9.12 -31.97 12.50
C ARG A 236 -8.31 -30.93 11.74
N ARG A 237 -8.61 -29.65 11.97
CA ARG A 237 -7.93 -28.52 11.36
C ARG A 237 -6.46 -28.71 11.69
N GLU A 238 -5.71 -29.23 10.72
CA GLU A 238 -4.28 -29.40 10.88
C GLU A 238 -3.76 -28.01 11.16
N ARG A 239 -3.14 -27.83 12.33
CA ARG A 239 -2.54 -26.55 12.68
C ARG A 239 -1.57 -26.24 11.55
N GLY A 240 -1.92 -25.25 10.73
CA GLY A 240 -1.12 -24.86 9.59
C GLY A 240 0.32 -24.57 10.03
N PRO A 241 1.27 -24.64 9.09
CA PRO A 241 2.66 -24.32 9.37
C PRO A 241 2.73 -22.96 10.07
N ARG A 242 3.38 -22.93 11.23
CA ARG A 242 3.47 -21.71 12.05
C ARG A 242 4.16 -20.62 11.22
N ARG A 243 3.46 -19.51 11.01
CA ARG A 243 4.01 -18.31 10.38
C ARG A 243 5.18 -17.79 11.21
N SER A 244 6.23 -17.31 10.54
CA SER A 244 7.39 -16.72 11.21
C SER A 244 7.04 -15.32 11.69
N THR A 245 7.13 -15.10 13.01
CA THR A 245 6.82 -13.81 13.65
C THR A 245 7.62 -12.66 13.06
N VAL A 246 8.90 -12.87 12.74
CA VAL A 246 9.78 -11.85 12.15
C VAL A 246 9.28 -11.37 10.78
N ILE A 247 8.80 -12.28 9.92
CA ILE A 247 8.25 -11.88 8.62
C ILE A 247 6.93 -11.15 8.81
N ASP A 248 6.07 -11.61 9.72
CA ASP A 248 4.81 -10.90 9.99
C ASP A 248 5.09 -9.50 10.59
N GLU A 249 6.11 -9.33 11.44
CA GLU A 249 6.55 -8.01 11.93
C GLU A 249 7.08 -7.12 10.81
N PHE A 250 7.97 -7.62 9.95
CA PHE A 250 8.48 -6.90 8.79
C PHE A 250 7.36 -6.47 7.83
N VAL A 251 6.42 -7.37 7.55
CA VAL A 251 5.27 -7.06 6.68
C VAL A 251 4.40 -5.98 7.30
N ASN A 252 4.16 -6.04 8.61
CA ASN A 252 3.31 -5.06 9.29
C ASN A 252 3.97 -3.69 9.45
N ALA A 253 5.29 -3.64 9.73
CA ALA A 253 6.00 -2.40 9.99
C ALA A 253 6.52 -1.71 8.73
N GLU A 254 7.00 -2.47 7.74
CA GLU A 254 7.74 -1.91 6.59
C GLU A 254 6.96 -2.02 5.28
N MET A 255 6.27 -3.14 5.02
CA MET A 255 5.60 -3.36 3.74
C MET A 255 4.14 -2.89 3.72
N SER A 256 3.48 -2.90 4.88
CA SER A 256 2.09 -2.51 5.02
C SER A 256 1.99 -1.02 5.29
N SER A 257 1.17 -0.32 4.50
CA SER A 257 0.80 1.07 4.76
C SER A 257 -0.33 1.22 5.78
N ALA A 258 -0.87 0.12 6.29
CA ALA A 258 -1.94 0.14 7.29
C ALA A 258 -1.40 0.62 8.65
N PRO A 259 -2.06 1.56 9.33
CA PRO A 259 -1.64 2.02 10.65
C PRO A 259 -1.77 0.89 11.67
N MET A 260 -0.73 0.70 12.49
CA MET A 260 -0.73 -0.25 13.60
C MET A 260 -1.23 0.44 14.88
N ALA A 261 -2.11 -0.25 15.62
CA ALA A 261 -2.59 0.23 16.91
C ALA A 261 -1.52 0.00 17.99
N GLU A 262 -0.74 1.05 18.27
CA GLU A 262 0.21 1.05 19.38
C GLU A 262 -0.49 1.40 20.70
N PRO A 263 -0.20 0.68 21.81
CA PRO A 263 -0.79 0.96 23.10
C PRO A 263 -0.21 2.24 23.72
N SER A 264 -0.95 2.84 24.64
CA SER A 264 -0.42 3.93 25.47
C SER A 264 0.80 3.45 26.27
N ILE A 265 1.84 4.29 26.35
CA ILE A 265 3.15 3.99 26.93
C ILE A 265 3.04 3.41 28.36
N GLY A 266 2.10 3.90 29.15
CA GLY A 266 1.89 3.44 30.54
C GLY A 266 1.10 2.13 30.67
N SER A 267 0.37 1.70 29.64
CA SER A 267 -0.52 0.54 29.71
C SER A 267 0.23 -0.81 29.60
N THR A 268 1.46 -0.79 29.09
CA THR A 268 2.27 -1.98 28.88
C THR A 268 3.11 -2.38 30.10
N ILE A 269 3.28 -1.47 31.06
CA ILE A 269 4.12 -1.68 32.23
C ILE A 269 3.33 -2.43 33.31
N VAL A 270 3.91 -3.51 33.82
CA VAL A 270 3.32 -4.39 34.85
C VAL A 270 4.21 -4.42 36.08
N HIS A 271 3.60 -4.65 37.24
CA HIS A 271 4.30 -4.81 38.52
C HIS A 271 5.24 -3.62 38.81
N GLY A 272 4.77 -2.40 38.55
CA GLY A 272 5.51 -1.17 38.86
C GLY A 272 6.84 -1.01 38.12
N GLY A 273 6.95 -1.52 36.89
CA GLY A 273 8.18 -1.41 36.09
C GLY A 273 9.04 -2.67 36.05
N ARG A 274 8.67 -3.72 36.80
CA ARG A 274 9.44 -4.96 36.81
C ARG A 274 9.32 -5.75 35.50
N HIS A 275 8.21 -5.61 34.80
CA HIS A 275 7.92 -6.32 33.56
C HIS A 275 7.19 -5.41 32.58
N THR A 276 7.51 -5.53 31.29
CA THR A 276 6.78 -4.86 30.21
C THR A 276 6.14 -5.92 29.32
N LYS A 277 4.84 -5.77 29.05
CA LYS A 277 4.06 -6.72 28.24
C LYS A 277 4.58 -6.73 26.81
N SER A 278 4.93 -7.90 26.32
CA SER A 278 5.22 -8.08 24.90
C SER A 278 3.95 -7.96 24.05
N LYS A 279 4.12 -7.75 22.74
CA LYS A 279 3.00 -7.71 21.79
C LYS A 279 2.12 -8.95 21.89
N LYS A 280 2.72 -10.14 21.99
CA LYS A 280 2.01 -11.42 22.12
C LYS A 280 1.30 -11.57 23.46
N GLU A 281 1.91 -11.10 24.55
CA GLU A 281 1.27 -11.13 25.88
C GLU A 281 0.03 -10.23 25.92
N ARG A 282 0.10 -9.08 25.24
CA ARG A 282 -1.02 -8.14 25.10
C ARG A 282 -2.17 -8.72 24.27
N GLU A 283 -1.85 -9.37 23.16
CA GLU A 283 -2.85 -10.07 22.34
C GLU A 283 -3.57 -11.16 23.16
N HIS A 284 -2.84 -11.94 23.96
CA HIS A 284 -3.44 -12.97 24.82
C HIS A 284 -4.31 -12.38 25.96
N GLU A 285 -3.93 -11.22 26.51
CA GLU A 285 -4.77 -10.53 27.48
C GLU A 285 -6.03 -9.96 26.83
N ALA A 286 -5.94 -9.39 25.62
CA ALA A 286 -7.09 -8.93 24.85
C ALA A 286 -8.03 -10.11 24.48
N GLU A 287 -7.48 -11.27 24.13
CA GLU A 287 -8.27 -12.50 23.95
C GLU A 287 -8.97 -12.92 25.24
N ARG A 288 -8.32 -12.75 26.39
CA ARG A 288 -8.92 -13.03 27.70
C ARG A 288 -10.04 -12.04 28.01
N THR A 289 -9.83 -10.74 27.82
CA THR A 289 -10.86 -9.71 28.11
C THR A 289 -12.05 -9.88 27.18
N THR A 290 -11.83 -10.09 25.88
CA THR A 290 -12.91 -10.37 24.93
C THR A 290 -13.70 -11.63 25.31
N TYR A 291 -13.03 -12.69 25.79
CA TYR A 291 -13.73 -13.87 26.32
C TYR A 291 -14.56 -13.57 27.58
N GLU A 292 -14.00 -12.81 28.51
CA GLU A 292 -14.68 -12.43 29.76
C GLU A 292 -15.88 -11.51 29.50
N GLU A 293 -15.77 -10.60 28.54
CA GLU A 293 -16.84 -9.68 28.11
C GLU A 293 -17.93 -10.40 27.33
N THR A 294 -17.57 -11.28 26.39
CA THR A 294 -18.53 -12.03 25.58
C THR A 294 -19.35 -13.04 26.40
N ASN A 295 -18.72 -13.68 27.39
CA ASN A 295 -19.39 -14.69 28.24
C ASN A 295 -19.81 -14.14 29.60
N PHE A 296 -19.54 -12.86 29.89
CA PHE A 296 -19.81 -12.19 31.16
C PHE A 296 -19.32 -12.96 32.42
N ILE A 297 -18.23 -13.74 32.29
CA ILE A 297 -17.67 -14.57 33.36
C ILE A 297 -16.18 -14.29 33.45
N ARG A 298 -15.68 -14.03 34.67
CA ARG A 298 -14.24 -13.86 34.92
C ARG A 298 -13.52 -15.21 34.91
N LEU A 299 -12.42 -15.30 34.16
CA LEU A 299 -11.57 -16.48 34.18
C LEU A 299 -10.78 -16.55 35.48
N ALA A 300 -10.58 -17.76 35.99
CA ALA A 300 -9.73 -17.98 37.16
C ALA A 300 -8.28 -17.54 36.90
N LYS A 301 -7.53 -17.25 37.97
CA LYS A 301 -6.09 -16.99 37.86
C LYS A 301 -5.39 -18.24 37.35
N GLU A 302 -4.31 -18.06 36.58
CA GLU A 302 -3.55 -19.17 36.00
C GLU A 302 -3.17 -20.21 37.07
N SER A 303 -3.41 -21.49 36.76
CA SER A 303 -3.09 -22.59 37.66
C SER A 303 -1.58 -22.72 37.87
N LYS A 304 -1.14 -23.35 38.96
CA LYS A 304 0.29 -23.64 39.20
C LYS A 304 0.91 -24.42 38.03
N LYS A 305 0.13 -25.29 37.38
CA LYS A 305 0.55 -26.06 36.20
C LYS A 305 0.76 -25.17 34.98
N ASP A 306 -0.12 -24.22 34.74
CA ASP A 306 -0.02 -23.31 33.59
C ASP A 306 1.11 -22.31 33.78
N ARG A 307 1.30 -21.82 35.00
CA ARG A 307 2.45 -20.98 35.36
C ARG A 307 3.78 -21.70 35.16
N ALA A 308 3.87 -22.98 35.53
CA ALA A 308 5.08 -23.77 35.31
C ALA A 308 5.38 -23.95 33.81
N LYS A 309 4.35 -24.20 32.98
CA LYS A 309 4.50 -24.26 31.52
C LYS A 309 4.95 -22.94 30.93
N ARG A 310 4.39 -21.83 31.40
CA ARG A 310 4.75 -20.47 30.94
C ARG A 310 6.18 -20.12 31.35
N GLY A 311 6.57 -20.40 32.58
CA GLY A 311 7.92 -20.16 33.10
C GLY A 311 9.01 -20.98 32.42
N GLY A 312 8.69 -22.21 31.98
CA GLY A 312 9.62 -23.03 31.19
C GLY A 312 9.87 -22.52 29.77
N GLN A 313 9.05 -21.57 29.29
CA GLN A 313 9.23 -20.90 27.99
C GLN A 313 9.72 -19.46 28.15
N ALA A 314 10.58 -19.21 29.15
CA ALA A 314 11.25 -17.93 29.33
C ALA A 314 12.11 -17.59 28.11
N LYS A 315 11.48 -17.02 27.09
CA LYS A 315 12.14 -16.36 25.96
C LYS A 315 12.58 -14.99 26.45
N GLY A 316 13.74 -14.53 25.98
CA GLY A 316 14.28 -13.24 26.38
C GLY A 316 13.32 -12.13 25.96
N THR A 317 12.56 -11.58 26.90
CA THR A 317 11.80 -10.35 26.70
C THR A 317 12.63 -9.22 27.28
N TYR A 318 12.95 -8.23 26.45
CA TYR A 318 13.70 -7.06 26.88
C TYR A 318 13.00 -5.82 26.33
N GLY A 319 12.70 -4.85 27.20
CA GLY A 319 12.03 -3.61 26.80
C GLY A 319 10.61 -3.77 26.27
N GLY A 320 9.98 -4.95 26.43
CA GLY A 320 8.67 -5.26 25.85
C GLY A 320 8.75 -5.86 24.44
N GLU A 321 9.97 -5.99 23.91
CA GLU A 321 10.24 -6.70 22.66
C GLU A 321 10.69 -8.13 22.96
N GLU A 322 10.38 -9.05 22.03
CA GLU A 322 10.72 -10.45 22.17
C GLU A 322 11.99 -10.79 21.39
N TRP A 323 13.09 -10.95 22.10
CA TRP A 323 14.36 -11.37 21.52
C TRP A 323 14.35 -12.90 21.37
N ARG A 324 14.22 -13.36 20.13
CA ARG A 324 14.35 -14.78 19.76
C ARG A 324 15.80 -15.07 19.41
N GLY A 325 16.28 -16.26 19.77
CA GLY A 325 17.54 -16.77 19.23
C GLY A 325 17.45 -16.87 17.71
N LEU A 326 18.45 -16.34 16.99
CA LEU A 326 18.47 -16.29 15.52
C LEU A 326 18.21 -17.67 14.89
N THR A 327 18.64 -18.74 15.55
CA THR A 327 18.50 -20.13 15.10
C THR A 327 17.05 -20.64 15.12
N GLU A 328 16.20 -20.24 16.08
CA GLU A 328 14.83 -20.77 16.22
C GLU A 328 13.90 -20.29 15.08
N GLY A 329 14.22 -19.15 14.46
CA GLY A 329 13.41 -18.49 13.43
C GLY A 329 14.02 -18.51 12.02
N ALA A 330 15.35 -18.46 11.90
CA ALA A 330 16.02 -18.33 10.60
C ALA A 330 15.75 -19.51 9.66
N ASP A 331 15.67 -20.74 10.18
CA ASP A 331 15.35 -21.91 9.35
C ASP A 331 13.94 -21.88 8.77
N ARG A 332 12.99 -21.23 9.46
CA ARG A 332 11.63 -21.05 8.94
C ARG A 332 11.61 -19.98 7.86
N ILE A 333 12.31 -18.87 8.08
CA ILE A 333 12.48 -17.83 7.07
C ILE A 333 13.13 -18.44 5.83
N SER A 334 14.21 -19.21 5.99
CA SER A 334 14.88 -19.87 4.86
C SER A 334 13.99 -20.90 4.15
N ARG A 335 13.06 -21.58 4.83
CA ARG A 335 12.08 -22.47 4.18
C ARG A 335 10.99 -21.70 3.45
N LEU A 336 10.55 -20.57 3.99
CA LEU A 336 9.53 -19.71 3.38
C LEU A 336 10.08 -18.93 2.17
N THR A 337 11.32 -18.46 2.26
CA THR A 337 12.02 -17.75 1.17
C THR A 337 12.60 -18.70 0.13
N ARG A 338 12.85 -19.96 0.48
CA ARG A 338 13.18 -21.00 -0.50
C ARG A 338 12.00 -21.16 -1.45
N ARG A 339 12.19 -20.68 -2.68
CA ARG A 339 11.34 -21.00 -3.83
C ARG A 339 11.07 -22.50 -3.82
N ALA A 340 9.79 -22.88 -3.76
CA ALA A 340 9.39 -24.28 -3.76
C ALA A 340 10.08 -24.99 -4.93
N LYS A 341 11.06 -25.85 -4.62
CA LYS A 341 11.84 -26.60 -5.60
C LYS A 341 10.90 -27.61 -6.25
N GLY A 342 10.26 -27.19 -7.34
CA GLY A 342 9.23 -27.97 -8.04
C GLY A 342 7.88 -27.26 -8.25
N SER A 343 7.65 -26.06 -7.69
CA SER A 343 6.39 -25.34 -7.89
C SER A 343 6.37 -24.65 -9.26
N GLY A 344 5.55 -25.22 -10.14
CA GLY A 344 5.23 -24.71 -11.47
C GLY A 344 6.13 -25.27 -12.56
N GLY A 345 5.53 -25.94 -13.55
CA GLY A 345 6.20 -26.26 -14.81
C GLY A 345 6.69 -24.99 -15.51
N ALA A 346 7.49 -25.14 -16.57
CA ALA A 346 7.98 -23.99 -17.36
C ALA A 346 6.83 -23.06 -17.80
N LEU A 347 5.65 -23.64 -18.06
CA LEU A 347 4.42 -22.93 -18.40
C LEU A 347 3.87 -22.06 -17.25
N ASP A 348 3.76 -22.58 -16.03
CA ASP A 348 3.32 -21.78 -14.87
C ASP A 348 4.31 -20.66 -14.53
N ARG A 349 5.61 -20.92 -14.71
CA ARG A 349 6.66 -19.91 -14.53
C ARG A 349 6.54 -18.82 -15.59
N SER A 350 6.22 -19.20 -16.82
CA SER A 350 6.00 -18.25 -17.92
C SER A 350 4.72 -17.44 -17.71
N ARG A 351 3.62 -18.06 -17.26
CA ARG A 351 2.33 -17.38 -17.04
C ARG A 351 2.37 -16.39 -15.88
N LYS A 352 3.21 -16.64 -14.86
CA LYS A 352 3.43 -15.71 -13.73
C LYS A 352 4.25 -14.47 -14.10
N ARG A 353 4.98 -14.49 -15.23
CA ARG A 353 5.65 -13.30 -15.75
C ARG A 353 4.61 -12.53 -16.57
N LYS A 354 4.16 -11.35 -16.09
CA LYS A 354 3.34 -10.46 -16.90
C LYS A 354 4.15 -10.04 -18.13
N HIS A 355 3.49 -10.10 -19.28
CA HIS A 355 4.06 -9.66 -20.55
C HIS A 355 4.27 -8.13 -20.49
N GLY A 356 5.51 -7.66 -20.32
CA GLY A 356 5.85 -6.23 -20.46
C GLY A 356 6.92 -5.65 -19.54
N ASP A 357 7.26 -6.27 -18.41
CA ASP A 357 8.09 -5.59 -17.37
C ASP A 357 9.58 -6.00 -17.36
N ASP A 358 9.95 -7.08 -18.05
CA ASP A 358 11.35 -7.48 -18.23
C ASP A 358 11.65 -7.62 -19.73
N GLY A 359 12.53 -6.76 -20.23
CA GLY A 359 13.13 -6.90 -21.55
C GLY A 359 13.81 -8.27 -21.73
N PRO A 360 14.03 -8.71 -22.97
CA PRO A 360 14.38 -10.10 -23.28
C PRO A 360 15.77 -10.44 -22.74
N ARG A 361 15.85 -11.01 -21.54
CA ARG A 361 17.05 -11.70 -21.08
C ARG A 361 17.09 -13.08 -21.75
N GLY A 362 18.08 -13.24 -22.62
CA GLY A 362 18.23 -14.32 -23.58
C GLY A 362 18.53 -15.71 -23.01
N ASP A 363 17.66 -16.23 -22.14
CA ASP A 363 17.61 -17.66 -21.88
C ASP A 363 16.19 -18.13 -21.50
N GLY A 364 15.56 -18.89 -22.40
CA GLY A 364 14.31 -19.63 -22.17
C GLY A 364 12.97 -18.93 -22.46
N ALA A 365 12.97 -17.75 -23.08
CA ALA A 365 11.75 -17.01 -23.40
C ALA A 365 11.11 -17.47 -24.73
N ALA A 366 10.32 -18.56 -24.71
CA ALA A 366 9.39 -18.85 -25.82
C ALA A 366 8.27 -19.85 -25.49
N VAL A 367 8.39 -20.67 -24.43
CA VAL A 367 7.43 -21.78 -24.23
C VAL A 367 6.00 -21.29 -23.97
N GLY A 368 5.81 -20.22 -23.20
CA GLY A 368 4.48 -19.63 -22.98
C GLY A 368 3.88 -19.02 -24.24
N GLN A 369 4.69 -18.29 -25.03
CA GLN A 369 4.26 -17.70 -26.30
C GLN A 369 3.93 -18.78 -27.35
N ILE A 370 4.70 -19.86 -27.42
CA ILE A 370 4.42 -20.99 -28.31
C ILE A 370 3.10 -21.65 -27.91
N PHE A 371 2.84 -21.81 -26.61
CA PHE A 371 1.59 -22.40 -26.12
C PHE A 371 0.39 -21.50 -26.41
N GLU A 372 0.47 -20.20 -26.19
CA GLU A 372 -0.59 -19.24 -26.52
C GLU A 372 -0.83 -19.16 -28.03
N LYS A 373 0.23 -19.15 -28.85
CA LYS A 373 0.11 -19.24 -30.32
C LYS A 373 -0.56 -20.54 -30.76
N ARG A 374 -0.22 -21.67 -30.12
CA ARG A 374 -0.83 -22.98 -30.42
C ARG A 374 -2.28 -23.06 -29.98
N ARG A 375 -2.62 -22.47 -28.83
CA ARG A 375 -4.00 -22.32 -28.35
C ARG A 375 -4.83 -21.49 -29.33
N LYS A 376 -4.34 -20.31 -29.74
CA LYS A 376 -5.02 -19.45 -30.74
C LYS A 376 -5.22 -20.18 -32.07
N LYS A 377 -4.25 -20.96 -32.53
CA LYS A 377 -4.39 -21.80 -33.74
C LYS A 377 -5.47 -22.88 -33.58
N ILE A 378 -5.57 -23.52 -32.42
CA ILE A 378 -6.59 -24.55 -32.15
C ILE A 378 -7.99 -23.92 -32.01
N GLU A 379 -8.10 -22.76 -31.36
CA GLU A 379 -9.37 -22.00 -31.29
C GLU A 379 -9.82 -21.55 -32.69
N GLY A 380 -8.90 -21.13 -33.56
CA GLY A 380 -9.19 -20.79 -34.95
C GLY A 380 -9.58 -21.98 -35.84
N TRP A 381 -9.28 -23.23 -35.45
CA TRP A 381 -9.76 -24.44 -36.13
C TRP A 381 -11.11 -24.94 -35.59
N LYS A 382 -11.56 -24.43 -34.44
CA LYS A 382 -12.85 -24.78 -33.85
C LYS A 382 -13.99 -23.82 -34.24
N ARG A 383 -13.67 -22.73 -34.94
CA ARG A 383 -14.65 -21.84 -35.58
C ARG A 383 -14.97 -22.31 -36.99
#